data_AF-A0A7C5HYB6-F1
#
_entry.id   AF-A0A7C5HYB6-F1
#
_cell.length_a   1.000
_cell.length_b   1.000
_cell.length_c   1.000
_cell.angle_alpha   90.00
_cell.angle_beta   90.00
_cell.angle_gamma   90.00
#
_symmetry.space_group_name_H-M   'P 1'
#
loop_
_entity.id
_entity.type
_entity.pdbx_description
1 polymer ?
#
loop_
_entity_poly.entity_id
_entity_poly.type
_entity_poly.pdbx_seq_one_letter_code
_entity_poly.pdbx_strand_id
1 'polypeptide(L)'
;MKKKSKIIAVIKSIATDLLFWVYVFGCMYYLMHKWSGFTAKLFFIGIAAIIATIIFQGIRASIGVKLFVSSGKPKRSVLKSVWGYLVLISLIVTFIVGINIVDVDFYKFFTKFQNAGGIASGIFDPSITEYTLSSTSIDELKEENLPQDVLKTLEGIRNRKYSTKKVFLDDLQKRLGDPVLQKYQSDILQSAVKNNELLNIALSALAETIFLALLATIFAIPFAFILSFFAARNLMPRTWLGNIVYILIRTVAT
;
A
#
# COMPACT_ATOMS: atom_id res chain seq x y z
N MET A 1 20.90 19.81 -41.76
CA MET A 1 20.77 20.43 -40.42
C MET A 1 21.80 21.54 -40.26
N LYS A 2 21.36 22.79 -40.00
CA LYS A 2 22.24 23.96 -39.82
C LYS A 2 23.21 23.73 -38.64
N LYS A 3 24.48 24.11 -38.77
CA LYS A 3 25.58 23.92 -37.79
C LYS A 3 25.19 24.28 -36.34
N LYS A 4 24.39 25.34 -36.17
CA LYS A 4 23.83 25.81 -34.88
C LYS A 4 22.94 24.77 -34.19
N SER A 5 22.14 24.01 -34.94
CA SER A 5 21.26 22.96 -34.40
C SER A 5 22.03 21.74 -33.87
N LYS A 6 23.18 21.40 -34.48
CA LYS A 6 24.04 20.31 -33.99
C LYS A 6 24.71 20.64 -32.65
N ILE A 7 25.19 21.88 -32.49
CA ILE A 7 25.85 22.32 -31.26
C ILE A 7 24.87 22.28 -30.08
N ILE A 8 23.63 22.75 -30.28
CA ILE A 8 22.58 22.72 -29.26
C ILE A 8 22.27 21.28 -28.83
N ALA A 9 22.20 20.34 -29.77
CA ALA A 9 21.96 18.94 -29.46
C ALA A 9 23.08 18.30 -28.62
N VAL A 10 24.34 18.65 -28.89
CA VAL A 10 25.50 18.18 -28.12
C VAL A 10 25.48 18.76 -26.70
N ILE A 11 25.19 20.05 -26.54
CA ILE A 11 25.08 20.68 -25.21
C ILE A 11 23.97 20.02 -24.39
N LYS A 12 22.79 19.80 -24.99
CA LYS A 12 21.67 19.11 -24.33
C LYS A 12 22.06 17.69 -23.91
N SER A 13 22.77 16.95 -24.76
CA SER A 13 23.28 15.64 -24.42
C SER A 13 24.17 15.66 -23.19
N ILE A 14 25.19 16.53 -23.16
CA ILE A 14 26.13 16.61 -22.03
C ILE A 14 25.38 16.96 -20.74
N ALA A 15 24.46 17.93 -20.80
CA ALA A 15 23.66 18.33 -19.65
C ALA A 15 22.80 17.17 -19.11
N THR A 16 22.15 16.41 -20.00
CA THR A 16 21.35 15.24 -19.60
C THR A 16 22.21 14.14 -18.97
N ASP A 17 23.38 13.87 -19.52
CA ASP A 17 24.29 12.85 -18.97
C ASP A 17 24.84 13.28 -17.60
N LEU A 18 25.18 14.55 -17.43
CA LEU A 18 25.63 15.09 -16.13
C LEU A 18 24.54 14.96 -15.07
N LEU A 19 23.30 15.38 -15.39
CA LEU A 19 22.16 15.25 -14.46
C LEU A 19 21.89 13.79 -14.10
N PHE A 20 21.95 12.89 -15.09
CA PHE A 20 21.77 11.47 -14.87
C PHE A 20 22.83 10.90 -13.91
N TRP A 21 24.11 11.22 -14.11
CA TRP A 21 25.17 10.71 -13.24
C TRP A 21 25.15 11.32 -11.84
N VAL A 22 24.85 12.62 -11.70
CA VAL A 22 24.63 13.25 -10.38
C VAL A 22 23.52 12.51 -9.63
N TYR A 23 22.43 12.18 -10.31
CA TYR A 23 21.32 11.43 -9.73
C TYR A 23 21.75 10.01 -9.31
N VAL A 24 22.35 9.23 -10.20
CA VAL A 24 22.76 7.84 -9.92
C VAL A 24 23.78 7.77 -8.78
N PHE A 25 24.80 8.63 -8.79
CA PHE A 25 25.77 8.68 -7.70
C PHE A 25 25.16 9.19 -6.39
N GLY A 26 24.20 10.11 -6.45
CA GLY A 26 23.43 10.53 -5.28
C GLY A 26 22.63 9.38 -4.67
N CYS A 27 21.96 8.58 -5.50
CA CYS A 27 21.25 7.37 -5.05
C CYS A 27 22.20 6.34 -4.43
N MET A 28 23.34 6.05 -5.07
CA MET A 28 24.33 5.12 -4.52
C MET A 28 24.92 5.64 -3.21
N TYR A 29 25.22 6.95 -3.12
CA TYR A 29 25.68 7.57 -1.89
C TYR A 29 24.67 7.42 -0.74
N TYR A 30 23.39 7.68 -1.00
CA TYR A 30 22.31 7.47 -0.03
C TYR A 30 22.28 6.02 0.48
N LEU A 31 22.35 5.04 -0.42
CA LEU A 31 22.35 3.62 -0.03
C LEU A 31 23.60 3.24 0.76
N MET A 32 24.79 3.69 0.34
CA MET A 32 26.04 3.45 1.07
C MET A 32 25.98 4.06 2.46
N HIS A 33 25.49 5.30 2.58
CA HIS A 33 25.34 5.95 3.87
C HIS A 33 24.38 5.19 4.78
N LYS A 34 23.24 4.77 4.26
CA LYS A 34 22.22 4.04 5.03
C LYS A 34 22.68 2.64 5.46
N TRP A 35 23.38 1.89 4.59
CA TRP A 35 23.75 0.50 4.88
C TRP A 35 25.08 0.33 5.61
N SER A 36 26.05 1.22 5.34
CA SER A 36 27.41 1.10 5.90
C SER A 36 27.80 2.24 6.84
N GLY A 37 26.93 3.24 7.02
CA GLY A 37 27.26 4.46 7.78
C GLY A 37 28.30 5.36 7.08
N PHE A 38 28.72 5.02 5.86
CA PHE A 38 29.75 5.75 5.15
C PHE A 38 29.30 7.18 4.85
N THR A 39 30.15 8.15 5.17
CA THR A 39 29.89 9.57 4.90
C THR A 39 30.98 10.11 3.98
N ALA A 40 30.55 10.74 2.90
CA ALA A 40 31.44 11.35 1.92
C ALA A 40 30.97 12.78 1.67
N LYS A 41 31.93 13.68 1.42
CA LYS A 41 31.60 15.05 1.08
C LYS A 41 30.88 15.08 -0.28
N LEU A 42 29.81 15.87 -0.36
CA LEU A 42 28.96 15.99 -1.55
C LEU A 42 29.76 16.34 -2.83
N PHE A 43 30.87 17.06 -2.69
CA PHE A 43 31.75 17.41 -3.81
C PHE A 43 32.35 16.20 -4.54
N PHE A 44 32.60 15.08 -3.84
CA PHE A 44 33.08 13.84 -4.49
C PHE A 44 32.06 13.24 -5.45
N ILE A 45 30.76 13.37 -5.15
CA ILE A 45 29.66 12.96 -6.04
C ILE A 45 29.69 13.80 -7.32
N GLY A 46 29.88 15.11 -7.18
CA GLY A 46 29.99 16.03 -8.32
C GLY A 46 31.18 15.68 -9.23
N ILE A 47 32.35 15.43 -8.65
CA ILE A 47 33.54 15.00 -9.42
C ILE A 47 33.29 13.67 -10.13
N ALA A 48 32.77 12.67 -9.42
CA ALA A 48 32.47 11.36 -9.99
C ALA A 48 31.47 11.46 -11.16
N ALA A 49 30.44 12.31 -11.03
CA ALA A 49 29.47 12.54 -12.09
C ALA A 49 30.09 13.20 -13.33
N ILE A 50 30.98 14.18 -13.16
CA ILE A 50 31.70 14.82 -14.27
C ILE A 50 32.60 13.80 -14.99
N ILE A 51 33.38 13.02 -14.24
CA ILE A 51 34.27 11.99 -14.80
C ILE A 51 33.46 10.95 -15.60
N ALA A 52 32.37 10.44 -15.01
CA ALA A 52 31.50 9.48 -15.68
C ALA A 52 30.88 10.08 -16.95
N THR A 53 30.45 11.34 -16.91
CA THR A 53 29.93 12.05 -18.09
C THR A 53 30.97 12.07 -19.21
N ILE A 54 32.21 12.47 -18.93
CA ILE A 54 33.29 12.54 -19.93
C ILE A 54 33.56 11.15 -20.54
N ILE A 55 33.69 10.12 -19.72
CA ILE A 55 33.97 8.73 -20.16
C ILE A 55 32.84 8.21 -21.06
N PHE A 56 31.58 8.32 -20.61
CA PHE A 56 30.43 7.78 -21.35
C PHE A 56 30.13 8.56 -22.62
N GLN A 57 30.39 9.88 -22.63
CA GLN A 57 30.31 10.71 -23.82
C GLN A 57 31.36 10.30 -24.86
N GLY A 58 32.60 10.01 -24.43
CA GLY A 58 33.70 9.58 -25.28
C GLY A 58 33.44 8.25 -26.00
N ILE A 59 32.82 7.29 -25.30
CA ILE A 59 32.47 5.97 -25.84
C ILE A 59 31.17 6.02 -26.68
N ARG A 60 30.47 7.17 -26.72
CA ARG A 60 29.13 7.35 -27.31
C ARG A 60 28.08 6.35 -26.76
N ALA A 61 28.30 5.87 -25.54
CA ALA A 61 27.39 4.96 -24.83
C ALA A 61 26.47 5.72 -23.85
N SER A 62 26.51 7.05 -23.86
CA SER A 62 25.75 7.90 -22.96
C SER A 62 24.28 8.06 -23.38
N ILE A 63 23.45 8.43 -22.40
CA ILE A 63 22.00 8.59 -22.54
C ILE A 63 21.71 9.79 -23.44
N GLY A 64 22.35 10.92 -23.14
CA GLY A 64 22.16 12.17 -23.82
C GLY A 64 22.54 12.09 -25.30
N VAL A 65 23.62 11.39 -25.64
CA VAL A 65 24.06 11.23 -27.03
C VAL A 65 23.00 10.47 -27.83
N LYS A 66 22.38 9.45 -27.21
CA LYS A 66 21.34 8.66 -27.87
C LYS A 66 20.02 9.40 -28.01
N LEU A 67 19.66 10.23 -27.03
CA LEU A 67 18.43 11.02 -27.04
C LEU A 67 18.49 12.23 -27.99
N PHE A 68 19.63 12.96 -28.04
CA PHE A 68 19.70 14.25 -28.72
C PHE A 68 20.58 14.28 -29.97
N VAL A 69 21.60 13.41 -30.06
CA VAL A 69 22.59 13.45 -31.15
C VAL A 69 22.37 12.33 -32.18
N SER A 70 21.76 11.21 -31.79
CA SER A 70 21.53 10.07 -32.67
C SER A 70 20.27 10.26 -33.54
N SER A 71 20.46 10.77 -34.77
CA SER A 71 19.39 10.97 -35.77
C SER A 71 18.97 9.70 -36.53
N GLY A 72 19.46 8.52 -36.17
CA GLY A 72 19.20 7.27 -36.89
C GLY A 72 18.39 6.27 -36.06
N LYS A 73 17.44 5.56 -36.71
CA LYS A 73 16.67 4.47 -36.09
C LYS A 73 17.62 3.52 -35.34
N PRO A 74 17.36 3.17 -34.07
CA PRO A 74 18.26 2.30 -33.32
C PRO A 74 18.40 0.95 -34.02
N LYS A 75 19.62 0.63 -34.49
CA LYS A 75 19.93 -0.59 -35.25
C LYS A 75 19.94 -1.85 -34.36
N ARG A 76 19.91 -1.69 -33.03
CA ARG A 76 19.87 -2.76 -32.02
C ARG A 76 18.81 -2.44 -30.97
N SER A 77 18.21 -3.48 -30.38
CA SER A 77 17.26 -3.35 -29.27
C SER A 77 17.89 -2.65 -28.07
N VAL A 78 17.13 -1.79 -27.40
CA VAL A 78 17.55 -1.00 -26.23
C VAL A 78 18.14 -1.91 -25.15
N LEU A 79 17.50 -3.05 -24.85
CA LEU A 79 17.98 -4.03 -23.85
C LEU A 79 19.29 -4.74 -24.20
N LYS A 80 19.77 -4.66 -25.45
CA LYS A 80 21.07 -5.23 -25.86
C LYS A 80 22.16 -4.16 -26.00
N SER A 81 21.89 -2.94 -25.56
CA SER A 81 22.81 -1.81 -25.62
C SER A 81 23.31 -1.46 -24.23
N VAL A 82 24.59 -1.05 -24.13
CA VAL A 82 25.22 -0.61 -22.87
C VAL A 82 24.39 0.48 -22.18
N TRP A 83 23.86 1.41 -22.97
CA TRP A 83 22.97 2.47 -22.49
C TRP A 83 21.65 1.93 -21.90
N GLY A 84 21.03 0.93 -22.52
CA GLY A 84 19.80 0.34 -22.00
C GLY A 84 20.02 -0.36 -20.65
N TYR A 85 21.16 -1.03 -20.48
CA TYR A 85 21.54 -1.59 -19.18
C TYR A 85 21.76 -0.51 -18.12
N LEU A 86 22.37 0.63 -18.47
CA LEU A 86 22.51 1.76 -17.54
C LEU A 86 21.17 2.31 -17.06
N VAL A 87 20.20 2.47 -17.98
CA VAL A 87 18.85 2.92 -17.62
C VAL A 87 18.16 1.90 -16.72
N LEU A 88 18.27 0.61 -17.06
CA LEU A 88 17.67 -0.47 -16.26
C LEU A 88 18.27 -0.54 -14.86
N ILE A 89 19.60 -0.49 -14.73
CA ILE A 89 20.30 -0.48 -13.45
C ILE A 89 19.92 0.77 -12.65
N SER A 90 19.85 1.94 -13.28
CA SER A 90 19.41 3.17 -12.62
C SER A 90 17.99 3.04 -12.08
N LEU A 91 17.05 2.46 -12.83
CA LEU A 91 15.68 2.22 -12.36
C LEU A 91 15.65 1.27 -11.16
N ILE A 92 16.45 0.21 -11.18
CA ILE A 92 16.57 -0.73 -10.06
C ILE A 92 17.13 -0.01 -8.83
N VAL A 93 18.18 0.79 -8.98
CA VAL A 93 18.77 1.58 -7.89
C VAL A 93 17.74 2.58 -7.33
N THR A 94 17.02 3.29 -8.19
CA THR A 94 15.93 4.20 -7.79
C THR A 94 14.85 3.48 -6.99
N PHE A 95 14.46 2.28 -7.42
CA PHE A 95 13.46 1.48 -6.73
C PHE A 95 13.95 1.03 -5.34
N ILE A 96 15.20 0.56 -5.24
CA ILE A 96 15.82 0.19 -3.96
C ILE A 96 15.89 1.41 -3.03
N VAL A 97 16.29 2.57 -3.54
CA VAL A 97 16.27 3.84 -2.79
C VAL A 97 14.86 4.16 -2.31
N GLY A 98 13.84 4.02 -3.17
CA GLY A 98 12.44 4.23 -2.81
C GLY A 98 12.00 3.35 -1.64
N ILE A 99 12.28 2.04 -1.70
CA ILE A 99 11.99 1.11 -0.59
C ILE A 99 12.68 1.54 0.69
N ASN A 100 13.96 1.95 0.59
CA ASN A 100 14.73 2.38 1.75
C ASN A 100 14.22 3.71 2.31
N ILE A 101 13.84 4.70 1.49
CA ILE A 101 13.33 5.99 1.97
C ILE A 101 11.99 5.82 2.68
N VAL A 102 11.11 4.97 2.16
CA VAL A 102 9.79 4.74 2.72
C VAL A 102 9.85 3.85 3.99
N ASP A 103 11.04 3.39 4.38
CA ASP A 103 11.26 2.48 5.51
C ASP A 103 10.28 1.28 5.50
N VAL A 104 9.99 0.78 4.30
CA VAL A 104 9.06 -0.35 4.13
C VAL A 104 9.77 -1.61 4.58
N ASP A 105 9.57 -1.96 5.85
CA ASP A 105 9.99 -3.23 6.39
C ASP A 105 8.97 -4.29 5.94
N PHE A 106 9.13 -4.82 4.72
CA PHE A 106 8.21 -5.82 4.16
C PHE A 106 8.07 -7.05 5.07
N TYR A 107 9.15 -7.43 5.76
CA TYR A 107 9.09 -8.53 6.71
C TYR A 107 8.15 -8.19 7.87
N LYS A 108 8.31 -7.03 8.52
CA LYS A 108 7.36 -6.58 9.54
C LYS A 108 5.98 -6.31 8.96
N PHE A 109 5.87 -5.81 7.73
CA PHE A 109 4.60 -5.58 7.07
C PHE A 109 3.84 -6.90 6.95
N PHE A 110 4.42 -7.96 6.38
CA PHE A 110 3.74 -9.25 6.22
C PHE A 110 3.57 -10.04 7.53
N THR A 111 4.57 -10.04 8.41
CA THR A 111 4.49 -10.76 9.70
C THR A 111 3.61 -10.03 10.71
N LYS A 112 3.72 -8.70 10.82
CA LYS A 112 2.76 -7.91 11.60
C LYS A 112 1.44 -7.75 10.90
N PHE A 113 1.28 -7.99 9.60
CA PHE A 113 -0.03 -8.10 8.96
C PHE A 113 -0.77 -9.35 9.46
N GLN A 114 -0.08 -10.50 9.55
CA GLN A 114 -0.66 -11.70 10.17
C GLN A 114 -0.99 -11.47 11.65
N ASN A 115 -0.10 -10.81 12.42
CA ASN A 115 -0.36 -10.49 13.83
C ASN A 115 -1.35 -9.33 14.04
N ALA A 116 -1.45 -8.39 13.10
CA ALA A 116 -2.42 -7.29 13.10
C ALA A 116 -3.77 -7.76 12.62
N GLY A 117 -3.88 -8.92 11.97
CA GLY A 117 -5.13 -9.66 11.86
C GLY A 117 -5.77 -9.86 13.23
N GLY A 118 -4.97 -10.17 14.26
CA GLY A 118 -5.39 -10.27 15.66
C GLY A 118 -5.76 -8.95 16.35
N ILE A 119 -5.17 -7.82 15.91
CA ILE A 119 -5.42 -6.48 16.46
C ILE A 119 -6.60 -5.82 15.75
N ALA A 120 -6.73 -5.98 14.44
CA ALA A 120 -7.91 -5.63 13.67
C ALA A 120 -9.09 -6.49 14.14
N SER A 121 -8.91 -7.80 14.28
CA SER A 121 -9.92 -8.65 14.89
C SER A 121 -10.17 -8.28 16.36
N GLY A 122 -9.22 -7.68 17.08
CA GLY A 122 -9.39 -7.20 18.46
C GLY A 122 -10.13 -5.86 18.58
N ILE A 123 -10.00 -4.98 17.59
CA ILE A 123 -10.80 -3.75 17.46
C ILE A 123 -12.22 -4.07 16.98
N PHE A 124 -12.39 -5.21 16.30
CA PHE A 124 -13.63 -5.67 15.70
C PHE A 124 -14.05 -7.06 16.23
N ASP A 125 -13.64 -7.39 17.46
CA ASP A 125 -13.87 -8.71 18.08
C ASP A 125 -15.32 -8.76 18.59
N PRO A 126 -16.12 -9.78 18.24
CA PRO A 126 -17.45 -9.96 18.83
C PRO A 126 -17.43 -10.12 20.35
N SER A 127 -16.27 -10.31 21.01
CA SER A 127 -16.15 -10.24 22.48
C SER A 127 -16.39 -8.83 23.07
N ILE A 128 -16.43 -7.78 22.24
CA ILE A 128 -16.91 -6.42 22.58
C ILE A 128 -18.40 -6.27 22.22
N THR A 129 -19.19 -7.34 22.27
CA THR A 129 -20.65 -7.18 22.39
C THR A 129 -20.92 -6.55 23.75
N GLU A 130 -20.88 -5.22 23.80
CA GLU A 130 -21.43 -4.48 24.92
C GLU A 130 -22.89 -4.90 25.05
N TYR A 131 -23.27 -5.47 26.18
CA TYR A 131 -24.70 -5.67 26.44
C TYR A 131 -25.25 -4.28 26.77
N THR A 132 -26.20 -3.80 25.99
CA THR A 132 -26.86 -2.52 26.22
C THR A 132 -28.30 -2.61 25.80
N LEU A 133 -29.18 -2.15 26.68
CA LEU A 133 -30.59 -1.95 26.37
C LEU A 133 -30.76 -0.53 25.86
N SER A 134 -30.91 -0.38 24.54
CA SER A 134 -31.23 0.90 23.91
C SER A 134 -32.73 1.22 24.09
N SER A 135 -33.16 2.42 23.72
CA SER A 135 -34.60 2.74 23.65
C SER A 135 -35.35 1.77 22.75
N THR A 136 -34.77 1.45 21.58
CA THR A 136 -35.34 0.51 20.61
C THR A 136 -35.46 -0.89 21.20
N SER A 137 -34.45 -1.36 21.94
CA SER A 137 -34.50 -2.67 22.62
C SER A 137 -35.64 -2.75 23.63
N ILE A 138 -35.90 -1.66 24.37
CA ILE A 138 -36.98 -1.62 25.35
C ILE A 138 -38.35 -1.54 24.67
N ASP A 139 -38.46 -0.84 23.54
CA ASP A 139 -39.70 -0.78 22.77
C ASP A 139 -40.04 -2.14 22.14
N GLU A 140 -39.05 -2.90 21.64
CA GLU A 140 -39.24 -4.28 21.21
C GLU A 140 -39.72 -5.19 22.36
N LEU A 141 -39.12 -5.07 23.55
CA LEU A 141 -39.53 -5.84 24.73
C LEU A 141 -40.93 -5.45 25.25
N LYS A 142 -41.41 -4.24 24.95
CA LYS A 142 -42.81 -3.84 25.24
C LYS A 142 -43.80 -4.58 24.34
N GLU A 143 -43.44 -4.83 23.08
CA GLU A 143 -44.28 -5.59 22.14
C GLU A 143 -44.35 -7.09 22.48
N GLU A 144 -43.34 -7.63 23.16
CA GLU A 144 -43.28 -9.04 23.59
C GLU A 144 -44.09 -9.35 24.89
N ASN A 145 -44.93 -8.42 25.36
CA ASN A 145 -45.77 -8.57 26.56
C ASN A 145 -44.98 -8.81 27.87
N LEU A 146 -43.79 -8.21 28.02
CA LEU A 146 -43.12 -8.22 29.31
C LEU A 146 -43.95 -7.45 30.36
N PRO A 147 -44.05 -7.95 31.61
CA PRO A 147 -44.83 -7.28 32.63
C PRO A 147 -44.20 -5.91 33.02
N GLN A 148 -45.06 -4.96 33.39
CA GLN A 148 -44.68 -3.55 33.57
C GLN A 148 -43.61 -3.32 34.66
N ASP A 149 -43.56 -4.18 35.67
CA ASP A 149 -42.56 -4.19 36.73
C ASP A 149 -41.16 -4.53 36.21
N VAL A 150 -41.08 -5.48 35.28
CA VAL A 150 -39.83 -5.86 34.59
C VAL A 150 -39.40 -4.74 33.66
N LEU A 151 -40.31 -4.20 32.85
CA LEU A 151 -40.02 -3.09 31.93
C LEU A 151 -39.51 -1.85 32.65
N LYS A 152 -40.13 -1.47 33.78
CA LYS A 152 -39.68 -0.33 34.59
C LYS A 152 -38.27 -0.54 35.15
N THR A 153 -37.92 -1.79 35.47
CA THR A 153 -36.59 -2.16 35.94
C THR A 153 -35.55 -2.08 34.81
N LEU A 154 -35.92 -2.56 33.61
CA LEU A 154 -35.08 -2.48 32.41
C LEU A 154 -34.86 -1.02 31.95
N GLU A 155 -35.89 -0.17 32.06
CA GLU A 155 -35.76 1.28 31.82
C GLU A 155 -34.76 1.94 32.76
N GLY A 156 -34.66 1.47 34.00
CA GLY A 156 -33.68 1.94 34.99
C GLY A 156 -32.21 1.61 34.66
N ILE A 157 -31.96 0.66 33.76
CA ILE A 157 -30.62 0.29 33.27
C ILE A 157 -30.42 0.62 31.79
N ARG A 158 -31.33 1.39 31.19
CA ARG A 158 -31.25 1.83 29.80
C ARG A 158 -29.94 2.56 29.52
N ASN A 159 -29.33 2.28 28.37
CA ASN A 159 -28.04 2.83 27.92
C ASN A 159 -26.85 2.52 28.85
N ARG A 160 -27.01 1.62 29.83
CA ARG A 160 -25.90 1.15 30.65
C ARG A 160 -25.14 0.07 29.89
N LYS A 161 -23.84 0.28 29.76
CA LYS A 161 -22.93 -0.61 29.02
C LYS A 161 -22.36 -1.67 29.95
N TYR A 162 -22.44 -2.93 29.53
CA TYR A 162 -21.84 -4.04 30.24
C TYR A 162 -20.85 -4.78 29.35
N SER A 163 -19.64 -4.97 29.86
CA SER A 163 -18.53 -5.55 29.11
C SER A 163 -18.68 -7.05 28.88
N THR A 164 -19.50 -7.76 29.66
CA THR A 164 -19.69 -9.21 29.53
C THR A 164 -21.11 -9.63 29.86
N LYS A 165 -21.53 -10.76 29.27
CA LYS A 165 -22.81 -11.43 29.56
C LYS A 165 -23.01 -11.66 31.05
N LYS A 166 -21.96 -12.08 31.74
CA LYS A 166 -22.00 -12.41 33.17
C LYS A 166 -22.31 -11.17 34.02
N VAL A 167 -21.63 -10.05 33.75
CA VAL A 167 -21.84 -8.80 34.49
C VAL A 167 -23.23 -8.23 34.20
N PHE A 168 -23.70 -8.35 32.95
CA PHE A 168 -25.06 -7.97 32.58
C PHE A 168 -26.13 -8.80 33.33
N LEU A 169 -25.98 -10.13 33.31
CA LEU A 169 -26.91 -11.03 33.99
C LEU A 169 -26.88 -10.88 35.51
N ASP A 170 -25.72 -10.60 36.11
CA ASP A 170 -25.60 -10.36 37.56
C ASP A 170 -26.31 -9.06 37.99
N ASP A 171 -26.23 -7.98 37.20
CA ASP A 171 -26.98 -6.74 37.48
C ASP A 171 -28.48 -6.93 37.28
N LEU A 172 -28.90 -7.71 36.27
CA LEU A 172 -30.30 -8.08 36.08
C LEU A 172 -30.83 -8.94 37.24
N GLN A 173 -30.04 -9.92 37.68
CA GLN A 173 -30.39 -10.82 38.79
C GLN A 173 -30.62 -10.04 40.08
N LYS A 174 -29.76 -9.07 40.38
CA LYS A 174 -29.90 -8.18 41.56
C LYS A 174 -31.17 -7.33 41.55
N ARG A 175 -31.75 -7.06 40.38
CA ARG A 175 -32.89 -6.14 40.23
C ARG A 175 -34.22 -6.86 40.03
N LEU A 176 -34.20 -7.96 39.27
CA LEU A 176 -35.39 -8.73 38.89
C LEU A 176 -35.60 -9.96 39.80
N GLY A 177 -34.53 -10.45 40.44
CA GLY A 177 -34.53 -11.72 41.17
C GLY A 177 -34.47 -12.95 40.24
N ASP A 178 -34.07 -14.09 40.80
CA ASP A 178 -33.87 -15.35 40.07
C ASP A 178 -35.09 -15.87 39.29
N PRO A 179 -36.32 -15.87 39.86
CA PRO A 179 -37.46 -16.50 39.19
C PRO A 179 -37.88 -15.74 37.93
N VAL A 180 -37.76 -14.41 37.97
CA VAL A 180 -38.15 -13.52 36.88
C VAL A 180 -37.08 -13.49 35.81
N LEU A 181 -35.80 -13.46 36.21
CA LEU A 181 -34.69 -13.50 35.28
C LEU A 181 -34.72 -14.80 34.46
N GLN A 182 -34.88 -15.97 35.07
CA GLN A 182 -34.89 -17.22 34.31
C GLN A 182 -36.01 -17.29 33.26
N LYS A 183 -37.14 -16.63 33.52
CA LYS A 183 -38.29 -16.63 32.61
C LYS A 183 -38.09 -15.76 31.36
N TYR A 184 -37.44 -14.61 31.50
CA TYR A 184 -37.31 -13.60 30.43
C TYR A 184 -35.86 -13.38 29.97
N GLN A 185 -34.91 -14.18 30.48
CA GLN A 185 -33.48 -14.01 30.20
C GLN A 185 -33.16 -14.10 28.71
N SER A 186 -33.81 -15.01 27.96
CA SER A 186 -33.57 -15.17 26.52
C SER A 186 -33.86 -13.89 25.77
N ASP A 187 -35.02 -13.31 26.04
CA ASP A 187 -35.61 -12.20 25.29
C ASP A 187 -34.82 -10.92 25.60
N ILE A 188 -34.53 -10.68 26.88
CA ILE A 188 -33.72 -9.55 27.36
C ILE A 188 -32.29 -9.64 26.80
N LEU A 189 -31.68 -10.82 26.78
CA LEU A 189 -30.34 -11.01 26.19
C LEU A 189 -30.34 -10.78 24.69
N GLN A 190 -31.36 -11.29 23.99
CA GLN A 190 -31.46 -11.18 22.54
C GLN A 190 -31.60 -9.71 22.13
N SER A 191 -32.49 -8.94 22.76
CA SER A 191 -32.67 -7.50 22.48
C SER A 191 -31.48 -6.63 22.91
N ALA A 192 -30.67 -7.08 23.88
CA ALA A 192 -29.46 -6.39 24.30
C ALA A 192 -28.26 -6.61 23.35
N VAL A 193 -28.23 -7.73 22.60
CA VAL A 193 -27.14 -8.08 21.67
C VAL A 193 -27.45 -7.66 20.23
N LYS A 194 -28.70 -7.84 19.78
CA LYS A 194 -29.17 -7.61 18.41
C LYS A 194 -28.80 -6.22 17.85
N ASN A 195 -28.84 -5.19 18.69
CA ASN A 195 -28.52 -3.81 18.27
C ASN A 195 -27.02 -3.58 17.95
N ASN A 196 -26.13 -4.39 18.52
CA ASN A 196 -24.69 -4.24 18.32
C ASN A 196 -24.14 -5.19 17.24
N GLU A 197 -24.83 -6.30 17.00
CA GLU A 197 -24.43 -7.32 16.01
C GLU A 197 -24.42 -6.78 14.57
N LEU A 198 -25.47 -6.05 14.17
CA LEU A 198 -25.58 -5.50 12.81
C LEU A 198 -24.50 -4.45 12.49
N LEU A 199 -24.23 -3.55 13.45
CA LEU A 199 -23.20 -2.52 13.30
C LEU A 199 -21.80 -3.16 13.19
N ASN A 200 -21.52 -4.16 14.02
CA ASN A 200 -20.23 -4.83 14.06
C ASN A 200 -19.98 -5.64 12.78
N ILE A 201 -21.00 -6.35 12.26
CA ILE A 201 -20.90 -7.06 10.98
C ILE A 201 -20.59 -6.05 9.85
N ALA A 202 -21.31 -4.93 9.81
CA ALA A 202 -21.11 -3.91 8.78
C ALA A 202 -19.72 -3.25 8.85
N LEU A 203 -19.25 -2.91 10.06
CA LEU A 203 -17.93 -2.30 10.27
C LEU A 203 -16.79 -3.28 9.93
N SER A 204 -16.93 -4.55 10.31
CA SER A 204 -15.95 -5.60 9.98
C SER A 204 -15.86 -5.80 8.47
N ALA A 205 -16.99 -5.93 7.77
CA ALA A 205 -17.02 -6.13 6.32
C ALA A 205 -16.45 -4.91 5.57
N LEU A 206 -16.72 -3.69 6.04
CA LEU A 206 -16.17 -2.46 5.47
C LEU A 206 -14.65 -2.40 5.66
N ALA A 207 -14.15 -2.71 6.85
CA ALA A 207 -12.72 -2.73 7.14
C ALA A 207 -11.98 -3.77 6.30
N GLU A 208 -12.52 -4.98 6.19
CA GLU A 208 -11.97 -6.05 5.33
C GLU A 208 -11.87 -5.59 3.88
N THR A 209 -12.92 -4.93 3.37
CA THR A 209 -12.95 -4.42 1.99
C THR A 209 -11.89 -3.34 1.75
N ILE A 210 -11.80 -2.33 2.64
CA ILE A 210 -10.78 -1.27 2.53
C ILE A 210 -9.37 -1.86 2.59
N PHE A 211 -9.16 -2.83 3.47
CA PHE A 211 -7.87 -3.45 3.67
C PHE A 211 -7.43 -4.28 2.46
N LEU A 212 -8.32 -5.09 1.90
CA LEU A 212 -8.07 -5.84 0.68
C LEU A 212 -7.78 -4.89 -0.50
N ALA A 213 -8.50 -3.78 -0.61
CA ALA A 213 -8.26 -2.78 -1.66
C ALA A 213 -6.89 -2.10 -1.52
N LEU A 214 -6.50 -1.69 -0.31
CA LEU A 214 -5.20 -1.08 -0.05
C LEU A 214 -4.06 -2.09 -0.30
N LEU A 215 -4.21 -3.33 0.16
CA LEU A 215 -3.22 -4.37 -0.10
C LEU A 215 -3.08 -4.65 -1.60
N ALA A 216 -4.20 -4.77 -2.32
CA ALA A 216 -4.20 -4.97 -3.77
C ALA A 216 -3.46 -3.84 -4.50
N THR A 217 -3.67 -2.58 -4.12
CA THR A 217 -2.98 -1.44 -4.75
C THR A 217 -1.48 -1.41 -4.45
N ILE A 218 -1.09 -1.68 -3.21
CA ILE A 218 0.33 -1.76 -2.80
C ILE A 218 1.07 -2.82 -3.64
N PHE A 219 0.44 -3.96 -3.89
CA PHE A 219 1.02 -4.99 -4.75
C PHE A 219 0.95 -4.64 -6.24
N ALA A 220 -0.19 -4.12 -6.72
CA ALA A 220 -0.39 -3.86 -8.12
C ALA A 220 0.59 -2.82 -8.68
N ILE A 221 0.94 -1.79 -7.90
CA ILE A 221 1.77 -0.67 -8.37
C ILE A 221 3.16 -1.13 -8.86
N PRO A 222 3.97 -1.88 -8.08
CA PRO A 222 5.26 -2.40 -8.55
C PRO A 222 5.16 -3.27 -9.80
N PHE A 223 4.17 -4.17 -9.87
CA PHE A 223 3.98 -5.05 -11.03
C PHE A 223 3.54 -4.25 -12.26
N ALA A 224 2.59 -3.33 -12.11
CA ALA A 224 2.11 -2.46 -13.19
C ALA A 224 3.24 -1.57 -13.72
N PHE A 225 4.10 -1.06 -12.84
CA PHE A 225 5.29 -0.29 -13.23
C PHE A 225 6.22 -1.11 -14.12
N ILE A 226 6.59 -2.34 -13.73
CA ILE A 226 7.45 -3.21 -14.53
C ILE A 226 6.79 -3.58 -15.87
N LEU A 227 5.51 -3.96 -15.84
CA LEU A 227 4.74 -4.31 -17.04
C LEU A 227 4.61 -3.13 -18.00
N SER A 228 4.58 -1.89 -17.51
CA SER A 228 4.52 -0.68 -18.35
C SER A 228 5.73 -0.55 -19.29
N PHE A 229 6.92 -0.96 -18.86
CA PHE A 229 8.12 -0.96 -19.71
C PHE A 229 8.01 -2.00 -20.82
N PHE A 230 7.41 -3.14 -20.52
CA PHE A 230 7.18 -4.17 -21.53
C PHE A 230 6.06 -3.77 -22.51
N ALA A 231 5.04 -3.04 -22.04
CA ALA A 231 4.02 -2.46 -22.91
C ALA A 231 4.57 -1.34 -23.81
N ALA A 232 5.73 -0.76 -23.50
CA ALA A 232 6.33 0.30 -24.30
C ALA A 232 6.99 -0.26 -25.58
N ARG A 233 6.31 -0.08 -26.72
CA ARG A 233 6.77 -0.57 -28.04
C ARG A 233 8.16 -0.05 -28.45
N ASN A 234 8.55 1.12 -27.96
CA ASN A 234 9.85 1.74 -28.24
C ASN A 234 11.02 1.08 -27.49
N LEU A 235 10.74 0.40 -26.37
CA LEU A 235 11.77 -0.25 -25.55
C LEU A 235 11.92 -1.74 -25.90
N MET A 236 10.85 -2.36 -26.39
CA MET A 236 10.79 -3.77 -26.80
C MET A 236 11.68 -4.10 -28.02
N PRO A 237 12.48 -5.18 -28.00
CA PRO A 237 13.15 -5.70 -29.19
C PRO A 237 12.13 -6.09 -30.28
N ARG A 238 12.38 -5.72 -31.55
CA ARG A 238 11.64 -6.23 -32.73
C ARG A 238 11.97 -7.69 -33.08
N THR A 239 12.00 -8.53 -32.06
CA THR A 239 12.17 -9.97 -32.20
C THR A 239 10.81 -10.64 -32.10
N TRP A 240 10.69 -11.86 -32.62
CA TRP A 240 9.54 -12.74 -32.40
C TRP A 240 9.11 -12.74 -30.92
N LEU A 241 10.06 -12.89 -29.98
CA LEU A 241 9.75 -13.05 -28.56
C LEU A 241 9.24 -11.74 -27.98
N GLY A 242 9.91 -10.62 -28.29
CA GLY A 242 9.45 -9.29 -27.88
C GLY A 242 8.08 -8.92 -28.44
N ASN A 243 7.74 -9.36 -29.66
CA ASN A 243 6.41 -9.17 -30.22
C ASN A 243 5.34 -9.97 -29.47
N ILE A 244 5.61 -11.23 -29.14
CA ILE A 244 4.68 -12.07 -28.36
C ILE A 244 4.45 -11.45 -26.98
N VAL A 245 5.52 -11.12 -26.25
CA VAL A 245 5.41 -10.51 -24.91
C VAL A 245 4.69 -9.16 -24.98
N TYR A 246 5.00 -8.32 -25.97
CA TYR A 246 4.30 -7.06 -26.19
C TYR A 246 2.80 -7.24 -26.46
N ILE A 247 2.43 -8.18 -27.33
CA ILE A 247 1.02 -8.44 -27.66
C ILE A 247 0.29 -8.95 -26.41
N LEU A 248 0.85 -9.94 -25.71
CA LEU A 248 0.25 -10.49 -24.49
C LEU A 248 0.01 -9.41 -23.43
N ILE A 249 1.03 -8.62 -23.10
CA ILE A 249 0.91 -7.58 -22.06
C ILE A 249 -0.06 -6.50 -22.49
N ARG A 250 -0.07 -6.11 -23.78
CA ARG A 250 -1.01 -5.11 -24.28
C ARG A 250 -2.44 -5.62 -24.29
N THR A 251 -2.68 -6.89 -24.59
CA THR A 251 -4.02 -7.50 -24.52
C THR A 251 -4.53 -7.63 -23.09
N VAL A 252 -3.65 -7.88 -22.12
CA VAL A 252 -4.05 -7.96 -20.70
C VAL A 252 -4.25 -6.56 -20.08
N ALA A 253 -3.51 -5.56 -20.54
CA ALA A 253 -3.52 -4.20 -19.98
C ALA A 253 -4.48 -3.21 -20.67
N THR A 254 -5.14 -3.59 -21.77
CA THR A 254 -6.12 -2.76 -22.51
C THR A 254 -7.52 -3.30 -22.27
#